data_AF-A0A661KW37-F1
#
_entry.id   AF-A0A661KW37-F1
#
_cell.length_a   1.000
_cell.length_b   1.000
_cell.length_c   1.000
_cell.angle_alpha   90.00
_cell.angle_beta   90.00
_cell.angle_gamma   90.00
#
_symmetry.space_group_name_H-M   'P 1'
#
loop_
_entity.id
_entity.type
_entity.pdbx_description
1 polymer ?
#
loop_
_entity_poly.entity_id
_entity_poly.type
_entity_poly.pdbx_seq_one_letter_code
_entity_poly.pdbx_strand_id
1 'polypeptide(L)'
;RGDDVIRMVARILVNLVNQIPKNTFVGHIGGDDFVFIVPPEDAKALAERIISFFDEIIPSFYDEEDLQAKRIVSTDRQGNIKEFPIMTIGIAIVLNTDRYRFSHYGEIAKVAAELKAFVKKQRDISSYIIDRRNAPER
;
A
#
# COMPACT_ATOMS: atom_id res chain seq x y z
N ARG A 1 3.49 -16.82 7.66
CA ARG A 1 2.31 -16.15 7.04
C ARG A 1 2.54 -14.64 6.92
N GLY A 2 2.56 -13.85 8.01
CA GLY A 2 2.77 -12.38 7.92
C GLY A 2 4.06 -11.96 7.21
N ASP A 3 5.22 -12.48 7.63
CA ASP A 3 6.51 -12.14 7.00
C ASP A 3 6.58 -12.57 5.52
N ASP A 4 5.89 -13.65 5.16
CA ASP A 4 5.87 -14.13 3.78
C ASP A 4 5.04 -13.21 2.89
N VAL A 5 3.93 -12.65 3.42
CA VAL A 5 3.16 -11.59 2.75
C VAL A 5 3.99 -10.32 2.59
N ILE A 6 4.77 -9.92 3.60
CA ILE A 6 5.68 -8.76 3.49
C ILE A 6 6.72 -8.99 2.38
N ARG A 7 7.32 -10.18 2.31
CA ARG A 7 8.27 -10.54 1.23
C ARG A 7 7.59 -10.59 -0.14
N MET A 8 6.34 -11.06 -0.22
CA MET A 8 5.55 -11.04 -1.45
C MET A 8 5.31 -9.61 -1.93
N VAL A 9 4.88 -8.69 -1.05
CA VAL A 9 4.68 -7.27 -1.39
C VAL A 9 5.98 -6.67 -1.92
N ALA A 10 7.11 -6.91 -1.24
CA ALA A 10 8.41 -6.42 -1.70
C ALA A 10 8.73 -6.89 -3.13
N ARG A 11 8.45 -8.17 -3.45
CA ARG A 11 8.66 -8.72 -4.81
C ARG A 11 7.74 -8.08 -5.84
N ILE A 12 6.46 -7.90 -5.52
CA ILE A 12 5.49 -7.21 -6.39
C ILE A 12 6.01 -5.81 -6.72
N LEU A 13 6.40 -5.03 -5.70
CA LEU A 13 6.89 -3.66 -5.86
C LEU A 13 8.14 -3.60 -6.75
N VAL A 14 9.17 -4.39 -6.44
CA VAL A 14 10.42 -4.39 -7.21
C VAL A 14 10.17 -4.79 -8.67
N ASN A 15 9.37 -5.84 -8.91
CA ASN A 15 9.10 -6.32 -10.26
C ASN A 15 8.31 -5.33 -11.10
N LEU A 16 7.33 -4.64 -10.53
CA LEU A 16 6.51 -3.68 -11.26
C LEU A 16 7.23 -2.35 -11.47
N VAL A 17 7.96 -1.86 -10.46
CA VAL A 17 8.69 -0.59 -10.55
C VAL A 17 9.87 -0.68 -11.52
N ASN A 18 10.53 -1.85 -11.61
CA ASN A 18 11.62 -2.07 -12.58
C ASN A 18 11.18 -2.06 -14.05
N GLN A 19 9.87 -2.12 -14.32
CA GLN A 19 9.33 -2.02 -15.69
C GLN A 19 9.20 -0.57 -16.16
N ILE A 20 9.23 0.39 -15.22
CA ILE A 20 9.13 1.81 -15.54
C ILE A 20 10.54 2.31 -15.90
N PRO A 21 10.70 3.15 -16.95
CA PRO A 21 11.97 3.78 -17.28
C PRO A 21 12.57 4.55 -16.09
N LYS A 22 13.83 4.98 -16.22
CA LYS A 22 14.64 5.68 -15.19
C LYS A 22 13.85 6.66 -14.28
N ASN A 23 14.44 6.98 -13.12
CA ASN A 23 13.91 7.85 -12.07
C ASN A 23 12.89 7.15 -11.16
N THR A 24 13.13 5.87 -10.89
CA THR A 24 12.33 5.07 -9.97
C THR A 24 13.11 4.70 -8.71
N PHE A 25 12.38 4.45 -7.63
CA PHE A 25 12.94 3.98 -6.36
C PHE A 25 11.93 3.09 -5.64
N VAL A 26 12.43 2.08 -4.92
CA VAL A 26 11.66 1.27 -3.97
C VAL A 26 12.43 1.22 -2.66
N GLY A 27 11.74 1.47 -1.55
CA GLY A 27 12.28 1.41 -0.20
C GLY A 27 11.35 0.69 0.76
N HIS A 28 11.93 0.06 1.78
CA HIS A 28 11.20 -0.51 2.91
C HIS A 28 11.39 0.42 4.11
N ILE A 29 10.29 0.91 4.69
CA ILE A 29 10.33 1.82 5.84
C ILE A 29 10.50 1.02 7.14
N GLY A 30 9.80 -0.12 7.23
CA GLY A 30 9.80 -1.01 8.39
C GLY A 30 8.44 -1.68 8.59
N GLY A 31 8.43 -2.85 9.22
CA GLY A 31 7.19 -3.63 9.39
C GLY A 31 6.56 -3.97 8.03
N ASP A 32 5.28 -3.62 7.87
CA ASP A 32 4.46 -3.77 6.67
C ASP A 32 4.53 -2.56 5.71
N ASP A 33 5.33 -1.53 6.03
CA ASP A 33 5.31 -0.26 5.32
C ASP A 33 6.41 -0.13 4.25
N PHE A 34 5.98 0.17 3.02
CA PHE A 34 6.85 0.38 1.86
C PHE A 34 6.66 1.77 1.26
N VAL A 35 7.66 2.23 0.50
CA VAL A 35 7.62 3.45 -0.31
C VAL A 35 8.15 3.15 -1.70
N PHE A 36 7.54 3.77 -2.71
CA PHE A 36 8.09 3.81 -4.06
C PHE A 36 7.97 5.23 -4.63
N ILE A 37 8.91 5.57 -5.51
CA ILE A 37 8.93 6.84 -6.24
C ILE A 37 8.96 6.49 -7.72
N VAL A 38 8.08 7.11 -8.50
CA VAL A 38 7.93 6.91 -9.95
C VAL A 38 7.50 8.22 -10.61
N PRO A 39 7.62 8.35 -11.94
CA PRO A 39 7.03 9.46 -12.66
C PRO A 39 5.53 9.61 -12.36
N PRO A 40 5.01 10.85 -12.21
CA PRO A 40 3.61 11.11 -11.86
C PRO A 40 2.59 10.43 -12.78
N GLU A 41 2.90 10.33 -14.07
CA GLU A 41 2.10 9.69 -15.11
C GLU A 41 1.90 8.18 -14.88
N ASP A 42 2.86 7.51 -14.24
CA ASP A 42 2.82 6.08 -13.98
C ASP A 42 2.18 5.74 -12.63
N ALA A 43 2.12 6.70 -11.70
CA ALA A 43 1.77 6.44 -10.29
C ALA A 43 0.40 5.76 -10.11
N LYS A 44 -0.63 6.22 -10.84
CA LYS A 44 -1.98 5.65 -10.76
C LYS A 44 -2.02 4.23 -11.33
N ALA A 45 -1.51 4.04 -12.55
CA ALA A 45 -1.52 2.75 -13.22
C ALA A 45 -0.69 1.70 -12.45
N LEU A 46 0.44 2.12 -11.88
CA LEU A 46 1.26 1.26 -11.04
C LEU A 46 0.52 0.83 -9.76
N ALA A 47 -0.15 1.75 -9.06
CA ALA A 47 -0.91 1.41 -7.86
C ALA A 47 -2.05 0.42 -8.15
N GLU A 48 -2.77 0.60 -9.26
CA GLU A 48 -3.82 -0.33 -9.71
C GLU A 48 -3.24 -1.72 -9.99
N ARG A 49 -2.08 -1.80 -10.64
CA ARG A 49 -1.38 -3.07 -10.88
C ARG A 49 -0.91 -3.73 -9.59
N ILE A 50 -0.32 -2.98 -8.66
CA ILE A 50 0.13 -3.51 -7.36
C ILE A 50 -1.05 -4.14 -6.60
N ILE A 51 -2.17 -3.43 -6.54
CA ILE A 51 -3.40 -3.91 -5.89
C ILE A 51 -3.89 -5.19 -6.58
N SER A 52 -3.97 -5.19 -7.91
CA SER A 52 -4.42 -6.37 -8.67
C SER A 52 -3.56 -7.60 -8.41
N PHE A 53 -2.22 -7.47 -8.44
CA PHE A 53 -1.32 -8.59 -8.15
C PHE A 53 -1.39 -9.04 -6.69
N PHE A 54 -1.53 -8.08 -5.75
CA PHE A 54 -1.70 -8.42 -4.34
C PHE A 54 -2.98 -9.23 -4.13
N ASP A 55 -4.11 -8.76 -4.65
CA ASP A 55 -5.42 -9.39 -4.48
C ASP A 55 -5.51 -10.78 -5.16
N GLU A 56 -4.76 -10.99 -6.24
CA GLU A 56 -4.66 -12.31 -6.89
C GLU A 56 -3.88 -13.32 -6.05
N ILE A 57 -2.80 -12.88 -5.40
CA ILE A 57 -1.87 -13.78 -4.69
C ILE A 57 -2.28 -13.97 -3.23
N ILE A 58 -2.84 -12.95 -2.57
CA ILE A 58 -3.15 -12.97 -1.14
C ILE A 58 -4.02 -14.16 -0.70
N PRO A 59 -4.99 -14.69 -1.49
CA PRO A 59 -5.77 -15.86 -1.08
C PRO A 59 -4.92 -17.12 -0.84
N SER A 60 -3.78 -17.26 -1.54
CA SER A 60 -2.87 -18.41 -1.38
C SER A 60 -2.20 -18.49 0.00
N PHE A 61 -2.33 -17.46 0.83
CA PHE A 61 -1.81 -17.42 2.20
C PHE A 61 -2.83 -17.88 3.25
N TYR A 62 -4.04 -18.25 2.84
CA TYR A 62 -5.15 -18.65 3.69
C TYR A 62 -5.66 -20.03 3.32
N ASP A 63 -6.26 -20.70 4.29
CA ASP A 63 -6.92 -21.98 4.08
C ASP A 63 -8.33 -21.72 3.50
N GLU A 64 -8.91 -22.71 2.82
CA GLU A 64 -10.18 -22.53 2.12
C GLU A 64 -11.31 -22.12 3.07
N GLU A 65 -11.31 -22.62 4.31
CA GLU A 65 -12.30 -22.27 5.33
C GLU A 65 -12.27 -20.77 5.68
N ASP A 66 -11.08 -20.20 5.83
CA ASP A 66 -10.89 -18.78 6.12
C ASP A 66 -11.37 -17.90 4.95
N LEU A 67 -11.10 -18.33 3.71
CA LEU A 67 -11.52 -17.63 2.49
C LEU A 67 -13.04 -17.65 2.33
N GLN A 68 -13.69 -18.79 2.56
CA GLN A 68 -15.16 -18.91 2.53
C GLN A 68 -15.81 -18.04 3.61
N ALA A 69 -15.19 -17.98 4.80
CA ALA A 69 -15.65 -17.14 5.90
C ALA A 69 -15.31 -15.65 5.72
N LYS A 70 -14.43 -15.30 4.76
CA LYS A 70 -13.83 -13.97 4.55
C LYS A 70 -13.15 -13.39 5.79
N ARG A 71 -12.73 -14.26 6.71
CA ARG A 71 -12.12 -13.88 7.99
C ARG A 71 -11.21 -14.99 8.47
N ILE A 72 -10.18 -14.62 9.21
CA ILE A 72 -9.30 -15.51 9.95
C ILE A 72 -9.63 -15.47 11.44
N VAL A 73 -9.50 -16.62 12.08
CA VAL A 73 -9.61 -16.75 13.53
C VAL A 73 -8.21 -16.94 14.11
N SER A 74 -7.77 -16.02 14.97
CA SER A 74 -6.47 -16.10 15.63
C SER A 74 -6.61 -15.91 17.13
N THR A 75 -5.87 -16.70 17.90
CA THR A 75 -5.76 -16.51 19.35
C THR A 75 -4.65 -15.50 19.65
N ASP A 76 -4.94 -14.47 20.42
CA ASP A 76 -3.91 -13.52 20.86
C ASP A 76 -3.03 -14.08 21.99
N ARG A 77 -2.00 -13.33 22.39
CA ARG A 77 -1.05 -13.75 23.44
C ARG A 77 -1.69 -13.93 24.83
N GLN A 78 -2.92 -13.45 25.03
CA GLN A 78 -3.67 -13.56 26.27
C GLN A 78 -4.70 -14.70 26.20
N GLY A 79 -4.72 -15.48 25.12
CA GLY A 79 -5.66 -16.59 24.93
C GLY A 79 -7.01 -16.16 24.35
N ASN A 80 -7.21 -14.88 24.02
CA ASN A 80 -8.49 -14.43 23.46
C ASN A 80 -8.58 -14.77 21.98
N ILE A 81 -9.68 -15.39 21.57
CA ILE A 81 -10.00 -15.60 20.17
C ILE A 81 -10.40 -14.25 19.56
N LYS A 82 -9.74 -13.89 18.45
CA LYS A 82 -10.04 -12.70 17.66
C LYS A 82 -10.24 -13.07 16.21
N GLU A 83 -11.19 -12.41 15.59
CA GLU A 83 -11.43 -12.52 14.16
C GLU A 83 -10.83 -11.31 13.45
N PHE A 84 -10.20 -11.55 12.30
CA PHE A 84 -9.66 -10.50 11.44
C PHE A 84 -10.12 -10.74 10.01
N PRO A 85 -10.35 -9.70 9.20
CA PRO A 85 -10.61 -9.88 7.77
C PRO A 85 -9.37 -10.44 7.05
N ILE A 86 -9.58 -10.93 5.83
CA ILE A 86 -8.46 -11.22 4.91
C ILE A 86 -7.64 -9.94 4.69
N MET A 87 -6.32 -10.08 4.59
CA MET A 87 -5.41 -8.94 4.43
C MET A 87 -5.70 -8.18 3.14
N THR A 88 -5.60 -6.86 3.24
CA THR A 88 -5.76 -5.91 2.13
C THR A 88 -4.52 -5.02 2.04
N ILE A 89 -4.30 -4.39 0.88
CA ILE A 89 -3.21 -3.43 0.69
C ILE A 89 -3.75 -2.03 0.40
N GLY A 90 -3.20 -1.03 1.12
CA GLY A 90 -3.56 0.37 0.97
C GLY A 90 -2.38 1.20 0.43
N ILE A 91 -2.61 1.99 -0.61
CA ILE A 91 -1.57 2.84 -1.23
C ILE A 91 -1.94 4.32 -1.12
N ALA A 92 -1.04 5.12 -0.54
CA ALA A 92 -1.17 6.58 -0.51
C ALA A 92 -0.26 7.21 -1.56
N ILE A 93 -0.83 8.00 -2.47
CA ILE A 93 -0.12 8.62 -3.59
C ILE A 93 -0.08 10.13 -3.38
N VAL A 94 1.13 10.66 -3.33
CA VAL A 94 1.39 12.10 -3.29
C VAL A 94 2.05 12.49 -4.60
N LEU A 95 1.38 13.35 -5.38
CA LEU A 95 1.94 13.87 -6.62
C LEU A 95 2.84 15.04 -6.28
N ASN A 96 4.02 15.14 -6.90
CA ASN A 96 4.87 16.32 -6.84
C ASN A 96 5.18 16.74 -8.27
N THR A 97 4.43 17.71 -8.79
CA THR A 97 4.43 18.12 -10.19
C THR A 97 4.64 19.63 -10.30
N ASP A 98 4.85 20.17 -11.50
CA ASP A 98 4.96 21.63 -11.66
C ASP A 98 3.70 22.39 -11.25
N ARG A 99 2.52 21.74 -11.29
CA ARG A 99 1.25 22.30 -10.80
C ARG A 99 1.11 22.22 -9.28
N TYR A 100 1.86 21.34 -8.63
CA TYR A 100 1.76 21.04 -7.22
C TYR A 100 3.13 20.63 -6.69
N ARG A 101 3.89 21.64 -6.25
CA ARG A 101 5.30 21.49 -5.95
C ARG A 101 5.57 21.71 -4.47
N PHE A 102 6.04 20.67 -3.81
CA PHE A 102 6.49 20.78 -2.42
C PHE A 102 7.84 21.47 -2.32
N SER A 103 8.03 22.24 -1.26
CA SER A 103 9.29 22.93 -0.98
C SER A 103 10.28 22.04 -0.22
N HIS A 104 9.76 21.09 0.55
CA HIS A 104 10.53 20.25 1.45
C HIS A 104 9.98 18.82 1.50
N TYR A 105 10.87 17.81 1.57
CA TYR A 105 10.48 16.40 1.60
C TYR A 105 9.62 16.04 2.83
N GLY A 106 9.80 16.75 3.94
CA GLY A 106 8.99 16.59 5.15
C GLY A 106 7.50 16.89 4.93
N GLU A 107 7.16 17.79 4.00
CA GLU A 107 5.77 18.08 3.64
C GLU A 107 5.15 16.89 2.92
N ILE A 108 5.89 16.29 1.97
CA ILE A 108 5.48 15.07 1.25
C ILE A 108 5.25 13.93 2.25
N ALA A 109 6.19 13.72 3.18
CA ALA A 109 6.09 12.67 4.19
C ALA A 109 4.86 12.85 5.09
N LYS A 110 4.60 14.08 5.53
CA LYS A 110 3.41 14.42 6.33
C LYS A 110 2.12 14.11 5.58
N VAL A 111 2.02 14.59 4.33
CA VAL A 111 0.86 14.35 3.46
C VAL A 111 0.65 12.85 3.21
N ALA A 112 1.72 12.11 2.91
CA ALA A 112 1.66 10.66 2.71
C ALA A 112 1.16 9.94 3.97
N ALA A 113 1.63 10.34 5.16
CA ALA A 113 1.18 9.76 6.43
C ALA A 113 -0.31 10.03 6.71
N GLU A 114 -0.80 11.24 6.42
CA GLU A 114 -2.22 11.59 6.51
C GLU A 114 -3.07 10.71 5.58
N LEU A 115 -2.73 10.64 4.30
CA LEU A 115 -3.42 9.82 3.30
C LEU A 115 -3.40 8.33 3.65
N LYS A 116 -2.25 7.85 4.16
CA LYS A 116 -2.11 6.48 4.64
C LYS A 116 -3.05 6.18 5.81
N ALA A 117 -3.26 7.13 6.72
CA ALA A 117 -4.25 6.98 7.79
C ALA A 117 -5.69 6.90 7.24
N PHE A 118 -5.99 7.59 6.14
CA PHE A 118 -7.29 7.48 5.46
C PHE A 118 -7.48 6.15 4.76
N VAL A 119 -6.49 5.67 3.99
CA VAL A 119 -6.61 4.38 3.28
C VAL A 119 -6.73 3.21 4.26
N LYS A 120 -6.02 3.25 5.41
CA LYS A 120 -6.11 2.21 6.46
C LYS A 120 -7.49 2.14 7.16
N LYS A 121 -8.40 3.09 6.91
CA LYS A 121 -9.80 3.01 7.37
C LYS A 121 -10.64 2.09 6.47
N GLN A 122 -10.24 1.87 5.23
CA GLN A 122 -10.88 0.95 4.28
C GLN A 122 -10.28 -0.45 4.46
N ARG A 123 -10.60 -1.11 5.57
CA ARG A 123 -9.94 -2.38 5.94
C ARG A 123 -10.41 -3.58 5.11
N ASP A 124 -11.57 -3.47 4.49
CA ASP A 124 -12.24 -4.60 3.83
C ASP A 124 -11.87 -4.73 2.34
N ILE A 125 -11.20 -3.72 1.76
CA ILE A 125 -10.80 -3.71 0.35
C ILE A 125 -9.39 -3.15 0.16
N SER A 126 -8.65 -3.74 -0.76
CA SER A 126 -7.42 -3.12 -1.26
C SER A 126 -7.77 -1.85 -2.06
N SER A 127 -7.03 -0.77 -1.84
CA SER A 127 -7.40 0.54 -2.38
C SER A 127 -6.22 1.48 -2.45
N TYR A 128 -6.38 2.55 -3.24
CA TYR A 128 -5.44 3.66 -3.25
C TYR A 128 -6.16 5.00 -3.09
N ILE A 129 -5.44 6.00 -2.59
CA ILE A 129 -5.87 7.38 -2.52
C ILE A 129 -4.79 8.28 -3.12
N ILE A 130 -5.21 9.27 -3.92
CA ILE A 130 -4.32 10.29 -4.49
C ILE A 130 -4.62 11.61 -3.78
N ASP A 131 -3.59 12.34 -3.37
CA ASP A 131 -3.80 13.70 -2.89
C ASP A 131 -4.42 14.56 -4.00
N ARG A 132 -5.62 15.08 -3.75
CA ARG A 132 -6.33 16.00 -4.66
C ARG A 132 -6.37 17.43 -4.12
N ARG A 133 -5.70 17.72 -3.00
CA ARG A 133 -5.63 19.07 -2.44
C ARG A 133 -4.80 19.96 -3.37
N ASN A 134 -5.25 21.20 -3.57
CA ASN A 134 -4.46 22.21 -4.27
C ASN A 134 -3.22 22.55 -3.43
N ALA A 135 -2.15 23.04 -4.09
CA ALA A 135 -0.95 23.45 -3.39
C ALA A 135 -1.34 24.50 -2.34
N PRO A 136 -0.73 24.49 -1.13
CA PRO A 136 -0.88 25.63 -0.24
C PRO A 136 -0.50 26.88 -1.04
N GLU A 137 -1.37 27.88 -1.02
CA GLU A 137 -1.04 29.19 -1.57
C GLU A 137 0.28 29.64 -0.94
N ARG A 138 1.24 29.99 -1.79
CA ARG A 138 2.58 30.43 -1.37
C ARG A 138 2.51 31.76 -0.62
#